data_AF-X1DV12-F1
#
_entry.id   AF-X1DV12-F1
#
_cell.length_a   1.000
_cell.length_b   1.000
_cell.length_c   1.000
_cell.angle_alpha   90.00
_cell.angle_beta   90.00
_cell.angle_gamma   90.00
#
_symmetry.space_group_name_H-M   'P 1'
#
loop_
_entity.id
_entity.type
_entity.pdbx_description
1 polymer ?
#
loop_
_entity_poly.entity_id
_entity_poly.type
_entity_poly.pdbx_seq_one_letter_code
_entity_poly.pdbx_strand_id
1 'polypeptide(L)' 'MADLLFGPAGVPLSAKERSTESGIQRVAELGLGCMELEFVRGVKMSERSALAIGQLAREKGVALSAHAPYFMNFNAQ' A
#
# COMPACT_ATOMS: atom_id res chain seq x y z
N MET A 1 -2.05 -24.39 -3.87
CA MET A 1 -1.95 -23.52 -5.07
C MET A 1 -1.83 -22.10 -4.56
N ALA A 2 -0.98 -21.27 -5.17
CA ALA A 2 -0.93 -19.85 -4.81
C ALA A 2 -2.11 -19.16 -5.49
N ASP A 3 -2.99 -18.55 -4.69
CA ASP A 3 -4.12 -17.77 -5.22
C ASP A 3 -3.60 -16.48 -5.86
N LEU A 4 -4.23 -16.06 -6.96
CA LEU A 4 -3.91 -14.80 -7.63
C LEU A 4 -4.48 -13.62 -6.85
N LEU A 5 -3.65 -12.62 -6.57
CA LEU A 5 -4.05 -11.39 -5.87
C LEU A 5 -4.19 -10.25 -6.88
N PHE A 6 -5.34 -9.57 -6.82
CA PHE A 6 -5.63 -8.38 -7.62
C PHE A 6 -5.80 -7.17 -6.72
N GLY A 7 -5.31 -6.03 -7.16
CA GLY A 7 -5.22 -4.83 -6.34
C GLY A 7 -4.75 -3.60 -7.10
N PRO A 8 -5.05 -2.39 -6.60
CA PRO A 8 -4.61 -1.15 -7.21
C PRO A 8 -3.18 -0.79 -6.81
N ALA A 9 -2.54 0.01 -7.67
CA ALA A 9 -1.41 0.84 -7.25
C ALA A 9 -1.94 2.08 -6.51
N GLY A 10 -1.59 2.19 -5.23
CA GLY A 10 -2.01 3.30 -4.38
C GLY A 10 -3.40 3.18 -3.77
N VAL A 11 -3.79 4.26 -3.09
CA VAL A 11 -5.09 4.39 -2.41
C VAL A 11 -6.20 4.57 -3.45
N PRO A 12 -7.24 3.70 -3.49
CA PRO A 12 -8.36 3.85 -4.41
C PRO A 12 -9.04 5.21 -4.31
N LEU A 13 -9.49 5.77 -5.45
CA LEU A 13 -10.29 7.01 -5.46
C LEU A 13 -11.61 6.88 -4.71
N SER A 14 -12.11 5.66 -4.51
CA SER A 14 -13.34 5.38 -3.76
C SER A 14 -13.10 5.23 -2.25
N ALA A 15 -11.87 5.35 -1.78
CA ALA A 15 -11.56 5.33 -0.35
C ALA A 15 -12.08 6.62 0.31
N LYS A 16 -12.49 6.53 1.58
CA LYS A 16 -13.07 7.68 2.31
C LYS A 16 -12.08 8.83 2.47
N GLU A 17 -10.83 8.47 2.73
CA GLU A 17 -9.71 9.39 2.88
C GLU A 17 -8.54 8.95 2.00
N ARG A 18 -7.67 9.90 1.64
CA ARG A 18 -6.40 9.64 0.94
C ARG A 18 -5.29 9.20 1.90
N SER A 19 -5.61 8.23 2.77
CA SER A 19 -4.68 7.60 3.72
C SER A 19 -4.46 6.13 3.37
N THR A 20 -3.33 5.56 3.80
CA THR A 20 -3.00 4.15 3.51
C THR A 20 -4.00 3.21 4.21
N GLU A 21 -4.38 3.56 5.42
CA GLU A 21 -5.35 2.84 6.25
C GLU A 21 -6.73 2.79 5.60
N SER A 22 -7.21 3.94 5.12
CA SER A 22 -8.46 4.05 4.35
C SER A 22 -8.38 3.24 3.04
N GLY A 23 -7.21 3.25 2.38
CA GLY A 23 -6.97 2.42 1.19
C GLY A 23 -7.09 0.93 1.46
N ILE A 24 -6.44 0.42 2.51
CA ILE A 24 -6.51 -1.00 2.90
C ILE A 24 -7.95 -1.41 3.23
N GLN A 25 -8.65 -0.58 4.02
CA GLN A 25 -10.06 -0.83 4.34
C GLN A 25 -10.90 -0.90 3.07
N ARG A 26 -10.70 0.04 2.14
CA ARG A 26 -11.45 0.09 0.89
C ARG A 26 -11.15 -1.10 -0.03
N VAL A 27 -9.89 -1.50 -0.14
CA VAL A 27 -9.48 -2.68 -0.92
C VAL A 27 -10.14 -3.94 -0.39
N ALA A 28 -10.18 -4.11 0.93
CA ALA A 28 -10.86 -5.25 1.57
C ALA A 28 -12.39 -5.20 1.36
N GLU A 29 -13.03 -4.02 1.48
CA GLU A 29 -14.46 -3.84 1.19
C GLU A 29 -14.82 -4.19 -0.27
N LEU A 30 -13.90 -3.97 -1.20
CA LEU A 30 -14.07 -4.29 -2.62
C LEU A 30 -13.79 -5.76 -2.96
N GLY A 31 -13.36 -6.58 -1.99
CA GLY A 31 -13.01 -7.98 -2.21
C GLY A 31 -11.70 -8.18 -2.99
N LEU A 32 -10.82 -7.17 -2.98
CA LEU A 32 -9.49 -7.24 -3.60
C LEU A 32 -8.45 -7.80 -2.62
N GLY A 33 -7.38 -8.38 -3.15
CA GLY A 33 -6.40 -9.15 -2.39
C GLY A 33 -5.09 -8.43 -2.10
N CYS A 34 -4.79 -7.32 -2.79
CA CYS A 34 -3.54 -6.59 -2.58
C CYS A 34 -3.67 -5.08 -2.82
N MET A 35 -2.63 -4.33 -2.41
CA MET A 35 -2.47 -2.90 -2.70
C MET A 35 -0.99 -2.53 -2.71
N GLU A 36 -0.56 -1.70 -3.66
CA GLU A 36 0.81 -1.18 -3.66
C GLU A 36 0.91 0.16 -2.94
N LEU A 37 1.92 0.32 -2.09
CA LEU A 37 2.29 1.58 -1.46
C LEU A 37 3.22 2.38 -2.38
N GLU A 38 2.74 3.51 -2.88
CA GLU A 38 3.50 4.36 -3.80
C GLU A 38 4.27 5.45 -3.03
N PHE A 39 5.57 5.25 -2.77
CA PHE A 39 6.42 6.26 -2.14
C PHE A 39 6.87 7.36 -3.13
N VAL A 40 6.01 7.73 -4.09
CA VAL A 40 6.21 8.65 -5.23
C VAL A 40 7.25 9.74 -4.97
N ARG A 41 7.09 10.49 -3.87
CA ARG A 41 7.92 11.66 -3.48
C ARG A 41 8.71 11.46 -2.19
N GLY A 42 9.10 10.23 -1.89
CA GLY A 42 9.89 9.87 -0.71
C GLY A 42 9.14 9.01 0.29
N VAL A 43 9.91 8.28 1.11
CA VAL A 43 9.39 7.46 2.21
C VAL A 43 9.28 8.34 3.46
N LYS A 44 8.10 8.90 3.71
CA LYS A 44 7.82 9.74 4.90
C LYS A 44 7.11 8.98 6.03
N MET A 45 6.94 7.67 5.85
CA MET A 45 6.27 6.81 6.83
C MET A 45 7.21 6.55 8.01
N SER A 46 6.72 6.81 9.23
CA SER A 46 7.44 6.43 10.44
C SER A 46 7.39 4.92 10.66
N GLU A 47 8.37 4.36 11.39
CA GLU A 47 8.35 2.95 11.78
C GLU A 47 7.06 2.56 12.50
N ARG A 48 6.60 3.39 13.45
CA ARG A 48 5.33 3.20 14.16
C ARG A 48 4.15 3.09 13.19
N SER A 49 4.09 3.99 12.21
CA SER A 49 3.03 3.97 11.18
C SER A 49 3.14 2.72 10.30
N ALA A 50 4.35 2.32 9.90
CA ALA A 50 4.57 1.14 9.09
C ALA A 50 4.11 -0.15 9.81
N LEU A 51 4.40 -0.27 11.11
CA LEU A 51 3.95 -1.39 11.93
C LEU A 51 2.42 -1.43 12.05
N ALA A 52 1.77 -0.29 12.29
CA ALA A 52 0.32 -0.18 12.37
C ALA A 52 -0.37 -0.54 11.04
N ILE A 53 0.16 -0.03 9.92
CA ILE A 53 -0.33 -0.33 8.58
C ILE A 53 -0.17 -1.82 8.26
N GLY A 54 0.99 -2.40 8.58
CA GLY A 54 1.24 -3.83 8.38
C GLY A 54 0.31 -4.72 9.23
N GLN A 55 -0.03 -4.29 10.45
CA GLN A 55 -1.02 -4.97 11.28
C GLN A 55 -2.41 -4.89 10.66
N LEU A 56 -2.87 -3.70 10.27
CA LEU A 56 -4.17 -3.50 9.63
C LEU A 56 -4.31 -4.32 8.34
N ALA A 57 -3.27 -4.37 7.51
CA ALA A 57 -3.26 -5.15 6.28
C ALA A 57 -3.44 -6.66 6.55
N ARG A 58 -2.75 -7.19 7.57
CA ARG A 58 -2.91 -8.59 8.01
C ARG A 58 -4.30 -8.87 8.54
N GLU A 59 -4.85 -7.99 9.37
CA GLU A 59 -6.22 -8.11 9.89
C GLU A 59 -7.28 -8.11 8.78
N LYS A 60 -7.01 -7.40 7.67
CA LYS A 60 -7.91 -7.31 6.52
C LYS A 60 -7.60 -8.31 5.40
N GLY A 61 -6.55 -9.12 5.53
CA GLY A 61 -6.15 -10.07 4.50
C GLY A 61 -5.67 -9.43 3.19
N VAL A 62 -5.12 -8.21 3.26
CA VAL A 62 -4.63 -7.47 2.09
C VAL A 62 -3.10 -7.57 2.04
N ALA A 63 -2.56 -8.14 0.96
CA ALA A 63 -1.12 -8.14 0.74
C ALA A 63 -0.64 -6.74 0.30
N LEU A 64 0.50 -6.29 0.83
CA LEU A 64 1.10 -5.01 0.48
C LEU A 64 2.39 -5.21 -0.32
N SER A 65 2.54 -4.49 -1.42
CA SER A 65 3.82 -4.23 -2.09
C SER A 65 4.22 -2.77 -1.89
N ALA A 66 5.45 -2.42 -2.25
CA ALA A 66 5.93 -1.04 -2.18
C ALA A 66 6.73 -0.67 -3.41
N HIS A 67 6.44 0.51 -3.94
CA HIS A 67 7.18 1.13 -5.03
C HIS A 67 8.06 2.27 -4.49
N ALA A 68 9.33 2.28 -4.91
CA ALA A 68 10.32 3.28 -4.53
C ALA A 68 9.97 4.69 -5.05
N PRO A 69 10.53 5.77 -4.45
CA PRO A 69 10.37 7.11 -5.00
C PRO A 69 10.95 7.22 -6.41
N TYR A 70 10.25 7.95 -7.30
CA TYR A 70 10.66 8.11 -8.70
C TYR A 70 12.05 8.72 -8.90
N PHE A 71 12.54 9.47 -7.91
CA PHE A 71 13.82 10.19 -7.99
C PHE A 71 15.03 9.33 -7.61
N MET A 72 14.85 8.04 -7.25
CA MET A 72 15.98 7.16 -6.96
C MET A 72 16.70 6.75 -8.25
N ASN A 73 17.96 7.18 -8.39
CA ASN A 73 18.85 6.76 -9.47
C ASN A 73 20.17 6.24 -8.88
N PHE A 74 20.33 4.91 -8.82
CA PHE A 74 21.56 4.27 -8.33
C PHE A 74 22.74 4.36 -9.30
N ASN A 75 22.55 4.97 -10.48
CA ASN A 75 23.60 5.26 -11.45
C ASN A 75 24.00 6.74 -11.48
N ALA A 76 23.52 7.56 -10.54
CA ALA A 76 23.98 8.94 -10.40
C ALA A 76 25.36 8.94 -9.71
N GLN A 77 26.39 9.42 -10.42
CA GLN A 77 27.70 9.77 -9.87
C GLN A 77 27.77 11.26 -9.59
#